data_AF-A0A814Y9V3-F1
#
_entry.id   AF-A0A814Y9V3-F1
#
_cell.length_a   1.000
_cell.length_b   1.000
_cell.length_c   1.000
_cell.angle_alpha   90.00
_cell.angle_beta   90.00
_cell.angle_gamma   90.00
#
_symmetry.space_group_name_H-M   'P 1'
#
loop_
_entity.id
_entity.type
_entity.pdbx_description
1 polymer ?
#
loop_
_entity_poly.entity_id
_entity_poly.type
_entity_poly.pdbx_seq_one_letter_code
_entity_poly.pdbx_strand_id
1 'polypeptide(L)'
;MRFILFTVLLLPLAVDSKGIFDSLFGKGSSKDQCPIKLYDVKDPSFTGMKLYANVDTFHPLLRTLSKYAKDCRVKIQIKQGFIQENSGLTTLKINDHSEMAFRLGEGIEFELVDRDNKLLCNRLCLQKDLSKLSALPDAKCFLEKVSKNSDFRQDAIKPNVLIKRPQLNEPLSKLESKRKDIQEKCAKIKIDA
;
A
#
# COMPACT_ATOMS: atom_id res chain seq x y z
N MET A 1 36.21 -1.52 68.52
CA MET A 1 36.23 -2.82 67.82
C MET A 1 36.32 -2.56 66.32
N ARG A 2 37.32 -3.17 65.68
CA ARG A 2 37.53 -3.17 64.23
C ARG A 2 36.61 -4.23 63.61
N PHE A 3 35.92 -3.90 62.53
CA PHE A 3 35.58 -4.87 61.49
C PHE A 3 35.81 -4.22 60.13
N ILE A 4 36.91 -4.64 59.52
CA ILE A 4 37.20 -4.53 58.09
C ILE A 4 36.57 -5.79 57.48
N LEU A 5 35.76 -5.65 56.43
CA LEU A 5 35.56 -6.74 55.48
C LEU A 5 35.77 -6.22 54.05
N PHE A 6 36.73 -6.85 53.40
CA PHE A 6 37.20 -6.64 52.05
C PHE A 6 36.24 -7.27 51.02
N THR A 7 36.29 -6.71 49.80
CA THR A 7 36.04 -7.34 48.49
C THR A 7 34.60 -7.75 48.16
N VAL A 8 34.05 -7.46 46.97
CA VAL A 8 34.55 -7.86 45.65
C VAL A 8 34.11 -6.86 44.56
N LEU A 9 35.03 -6.57 43.64
CA LEU A 9 34.80 -5.89 42.35
C LEU A 9 33.61 -6.49 41.59
N LEU A 10 32.77 -5.66 40.96
CA LEU A 10 32.10 -5.98 39.68
C LEU A 10 31.49 -4.69 39.08
N LEU A 11 32.30 -4.00 38.28
CA LEU A 11 31.85 -3.32 37.05
C LEU A 11 32.27 -4.25 35.89
N PRO A 12 31.65 -4.24 34.69
CA PRO A 12 30.48 -3.49 34.24
C PRO A 12 29.46 -4.35 33.48
N LEU A 13 28.16 -4.09 33.62
CA LEU A 13 27.20 -4.43 32.58
C LEU A 13 26.31 -3.22 32.36
N ALA A 14 26.83 -2.29 31.56
CA ALA A 14 25.99 -1.43 30.73
C ALA A 14 25.24 -2.35 29.76
N VAL A 15 24.10 -2.88 30.21
CA VAL A 15 23.12 -3.46 29.31
C VAL A 15 22.28 -2.29 28.81
N ASP A 16 22.38 -2.06 27.50
CA ASP A 16 21.58 -1.14 26.70
C ASP A 16 20.11 -1.12 27.18
N SER A 17 19.75 -0.08 27.93
CA SER A 17 18.37 0.17 28.38
C SER A 17 17.45 0.65 27.27
N LYS A 18 17.87 0.55 26.00
CA LYS A 18 17.03 0.82 24.82
C LYS A 18 15.93 -0.23 24.60
N GLY A 19 16.03 -1.40 25.21
CA GLY A 19 15.05 -2.49 25.04
C GLY A 19 13.88 -2.50 26.04
N ILE A 20 13.91 -1.69 27.11
CA ILE A 20 12.93 -1.80 28.22
C ILE A 20 11.95 -0.61 28.27
N PHE A 21 12.31 0.54 27.68
CA PHE A 21 11.43 1.71 27.67
C PHE A 21 10.31 1.67 26.61
N ASP A 22 10.43 0.81 25.58
CA ASP A 22 9.37 0.61 24.57
C ASP A 22 8.17 -0.19 25.10
N SER A 23 8.25 -0.73 26.32
CA SER A 23 7.13 -1.46 26.95
C SER A 23 6.30 -0.62 27.94
N LEU A 24 6.77 0.58 28.32
CA LEU A 24 6.14 1.39 29.39
C LEU A 24 5.43 2.66 28.90
N PHE A 25 5.66 3.10 27.67
CA PHE A 25 4.74 4.00 26.97
C PHE A 25 3.72 3.18 26.21
N GLY A 26 2.77 2.64 26.97
CA GLY A 26 1.60 1.98 26.44
C GLY A 26 0.96 2.81 25.33
N LYS A 27 0.68 2.13 24.22
CA LYS A 27 -0.35 2.43 23.21
C LYS A 27 -1.27 3.57 23.67
N GLY A 28 -0.87 4.81 23.39
CA GLY A 28 -1.73 5.97 23.55
C GLY A 28 -2.91 5.77 22.61
N SER A 29 -4.07 5.48 23.21
CA SER A 29 -5.39 5.31 22.60
C SER A 29 -5.40 5.57 21.09
N SER A 30 -5.43 4.52 20.28
CA SER A 30 -6.01 4.66 18.96
C SER A 30 -7.47 5.00 19.21
N LYS A 31 -7.84 6.29 19.24
CA LYS A 31 -9.15 6.69 18.75
C LYS A 31 -9.29 5.92 17.45
N ASP A 32 -10.30 5.07 17.32
CA ASP A 32 -10.49 4.21 16.16
C ASP A 32 -10.44 5.08 14.90
N GLN A 33 -9.26 5.22 14.29
CA GLN A 33 -9.03 6.01 13.10
C GLN A 33 -9.03 5.04 11.93
N CYS A 34 -9.67 5.43 10.84
CA CYS A 34 -9.79 4.59 9.67
C CYS A 34 -8.37 4.36 9.17
N PRO A 35 -7.92 3.10 9.04
CA PRO A 35 -6.57 2.80 8.54
C PRO A 35 -6.44 3.15 7.05
N ILE A 36 -7.53 3.52 6.38
CA ILE A 36 -7.55 4.05 5.03
C ILE A 36 -7.45 5.58 5.09
N LYS A 37 -6.42 6.15 4.46
CA LYS A 37 -6.23 7.60 4.36
C LYS A 37 -5.87 7.99 2.92
N LEU A 38 -6.18 9.23 2.57
CA LEU A 38 -5.73 9.85 1.34
C LEU A 38 -4.20 9.81 1.27
N TYR A 39 -3.67 9.25 0.20
CA TYR A 39 -2.25 9.22 -0.11
C TYR A 39 -1.79 10.60 -0.57
N ASP A 40 -0.57 10.98 -0.18
CA ASP A 40 0.05 12.29 -0.34
C ASP A 40 -0.41 13.08 -1.59
N VAL A 41 -1.26 14.08 -1.38
CA VAL A 41 -1.82 14.92 -2.45
C VAL A 41 -0.78 15.76 -3.17
N LYS A 42 0.43 15.89 -2.62
CA LYS A 42 1.51 16.66 -3.20
C LYS A 42 2.49 15.82 -4.00
N ASP A 43 2.35 14.49 -4.03
CA ASP A 43 3.27 13.61 -4.76
C ASP A 43 3.02 13.73 -6.29
N PRO A 44 3.93 14.38 -7.05
CA PRO A 44 3.70 14.69 -8.46
C PRO A 44 3.79 13.47 -9.39
N SER A 45 4.18 12.31 -8.83
CA SER A 45 4.19 11.03 -9.54
C SER A 45 2.81 10.46 -9.79
N PHE A 46 1.79 10.93 -9.07
CA PHE A 46 0.41 10.50 -9.22
C PHE A 46 -0.43 11.62 -9.81
N THR A 47 -1.38 11.26 -10.67
CA THR A 47 -2.37 12.17 -11.25
C THR A 47 -3.70 11.44 -11.44
N GLY A 48 -4.75 12.15 -11.85
CA GLY A 48 -6.08 11.60 -12.02
C GLY A 48 -6.88 11.60 -10.72
N MET A 49 -7.46 10.46 -10.36
CA MET A 49 -8.29 10.36 -9.16
C MET A 49 -7.49 10.39 -7.86
N LYS A 50 -8.12 10.93 -6.80
CA LYS A 50 -7.58 10.84 -5.43
C LYS A 50 -7.44 9.37 -5.03
N LEU A 51 -6.31 9.05 -4.43
CA LEU A 51 -5.97 7.69 -4.02
C LEU A 51 -6.04 7.56 -2.51
N TYR A 52 -7.02 6.83 -2.00
CA TYR A 52 -7.04 6.45 -0.59
C TYR A 52 -6.61 5.01 -0.48
N ALA A 53 -5.73 4.77 0.49
CA ALA A 53 -4.99 3.55 0.62
C ALA A 53 -4.82 3.18 2.09
N ASN A 54 -4.66 1.90 2.37
CA ASN A 54 -4.32 1.45 3.70
C ASN A 54 -2.92 1.98 4.08
N VAL A 55 -2.84 2.71 5.18
CA VAL A 55 -1.63 3.40 5.65
C VAL A 55 -0.51 2.43 6.00
N ASP A 56 -0.86 1.27 6.54
CA ASP A 56 0.11 0.30 7.02
C ASP A 56 0.58 -0.63 5.89
N THR A 57 -0.29 -0.93 4.94
CA THR A 57 0.00 -1.94 3.91
C THR A 57 0.29 -1.36 2.53
N PHE A 58 -0.56 -0.48 2.01
CA PHE A 58 -0.49 -0.07 0.62
C PHE A 58 0.22 1.28 0.42
N HIS A 59 0.20 2.19 1.41
CA HIS A 59 0.99 3.43 1.35
C HIS A 59 2.50 3.18 1.12
N PRO A 60 3.17 2.22 1.81
CA PRO A 60 4.57 1.90 1.52
C PRO A 60 4.79 1.44 0.07
N LEU A 61 3.83 0.71 -0.49
CA LEU A 61 3.86 0.27 -1.87
C LEU A 61 3.69 1.45 -2.83
N LEU A 62 2.78 2.39 -2.54
CA LEU A 62 2.62 3.62 -3.33
C LEU A 62 3.87 4.51 -3.31
N ARG A 63 4.60 4.58 -2.19
CA ARG A 63 5.91 5.26 -2.14
C ARG A 63 6.93 4.59 -3.07
N THR A 64 6.91 3.26 -3.13
CA THR A 64 7.76 2.49 -4.04
C THR A 64 7.40 2.78 -5.50
N LEU A 65 6.11 2.79 -5.84
CA LEU A 65 5.65 3.16 -7.19
C LEU A 65 6.01 4.60 -7.56
N SER A 66 5.89 5.54 -6.62
CA SER A 66 6.31 6.93 -6.78
C SER A 66 7.80 7.02 -7.15
N LYS A 67 8.64 6.29 -6.42
CA LYS A 67 10.08 6.21 -6.72
C LYS A 67 10.32 5.65 -8.12
N TYR A 68 9.66 4.54 -8.49
CA TYR A 68 9.81 3.96 -9.83
C TYR A 68 9.35 4.92 -10.94
N ALA A 69 8.26 5.64 -10.72
CA ALA A 69 7.75 6.63 -11.65
C ALA A 69 8.75 7.77 -11.86
N LYS A 70 9.36 8.28 -10.78
CA LYS A 70 10.41 9.31 -10.82
C LYS A 70 11.65 8.82 -11.57
N ASP A 71 12.15 7.64 -11.21
CA ASP A 71 13.32 7.01 -11.84
C ASP A 71 13.12 6.82 -13.34
N CYS A 72 11.93 6.39 -13.75
CA CYS A 72 11.59 6.11 -15.15
C CYS A 72 10.95 7.30 -15.88
N ARG A 73 10.88 8.49 -15.25
CA ARG A 73 10.35 9.74 -15.82
C ARG A 73 8.90 9.66 -16.31
N VAL A 74 8.09 8.81 -15.71
CA VAL A 74 6.65 8.68 -15.97
C VAL A 74 5.83 9.23 -14.80
N LYS A 75 4.55 9.46 -15.04
CA LYS A 75 3.53 9.65 -14.01
C LYS A 75 2.51 8.51 -14.08
N ILE A 76 1.97 8.15 -12.93
CA ILE A 76 0.94 7.13 -12.76
C ILE A 76 -0.40 7.85 -12.72
N GLN A 77 -1.18 7.75 -13.79
CA GLN A 77 -2.53 8.28 -13.82
C GLN A 77 -3.50 7.26 -13.21
N ILE A 78 -4.01 7.56 -12.02
CA ILE A 78 -4.98 6.73 -11.32
C ILE A 78 -6.34 6.88 -12.00
N LYS A 79 -6.83 5.77 -12.56
CA LYS A 79 -8.16 5.68 -13.16
C LYS A 79 -9.20 5.28 -12.13
N GLN A 80 -8.81 4.43 -11.19
CA GLN A 80 -9.64 4.01 -10.10
C GLN A 80 -8.78 3.62 -8.90
N GLY A 81 -9.08 4.21 -7.74
CA GLY A 81 -8.67 3.68 -6.45
C GLY A 81 -9.78 2.78 -5.90
N PHE A 82 -9.40 1.69 -5.23
CA PHE A 82 -10.39 0.78 -4.65
C PHE A 82 -10.86 1.36 -3.32
N ILE A 83 -11.89 2.21 -3.35
CA ILE A 83 -12.62 2.69 -2.18
C ILE A 83 -14.09 2.57 -2.54
N GLN A 84 -14.84 1.78 -1.78
CA GLN A 84 -16.28 1.74 -1.95
C GLN A 84 -16.91 2.93 -1.23
N GLU A 85 -17.44 3.89 -1.98
CA GLU A 85 -18.39 4.88 -1.49
C GLU A 85 -19.79 4.64 -2.07
N ASN A 86 -20.79 4.91 -1.23
CA ASN A 86 -22.24 4.89 -1.41
C ASN A 86 -23.00 3.57 -1.20
N SER A 87 -23.80 3.60 -0.12
CA SER A 87 -24.79 2.62 0.33
C SER A 87 -26.08 2.57 -0.51
N GLY A 88 -26.19 3.36 -1.59
CA GLY A 88 -27.42 3.51 -2.38
C GLY A 88 -27.36 3.05 -3.85
N LEU A 89 -26.23 2.56 -4.34
CA LEU A 89 -26.04 2.09 -5.73
C LEU A 89 -25.69 0.60 -5.75
N THR A 90 -26.55 -0.22 -5.16
CA THR A 90 -26.45 -1.68 -5.22
C THR A 90 -27.14 -2.22 -6.47
N THR A 91 -26.42 -2.25 -7.60
CA THR A 91 -26.79 -3.11 -8.74
C THR A 91 -25.57 -3.58 -9.54
N LEU A 92 -24.65 -4.29 -8.88
CA LEU A 92 -23.71 -5.18 -9.58
C LEU A 92 -23.68 -6.52 -8.84
N LYS A 93 -24.33 -7.56 -9.43
CA LYS A 93 -24.28 -8.94 -8.93
C LYS A 93 -22.85 -9.47 -9.08
N ILE A 94 -22.28 -9.90 -7.96
CA ILE A 94 -20.88 -10.32 -7.79
C ILE A 94 -20.84 -11.84 -7.81
N ASN A 95 -20.24 -12.45 -8.85
CA ASN A 95 -20.23 -13.90 -9.01
C ASN A 95 -18.85 -14.50 -9.38
N ASP A 96 -17.78 -13.72 -9.60
CA ASP A 96 -16.53 -14.27 -10.20
C ASP A 96 -15.31 -13.34 -10.15
N HIS A 97 -14.11 -13.87 -9.79
CA HIS A 97 -12.81 -13.17 -9.62
C HIS A 97 -12.83 -11.87 -8.78
N SER A 98 -13.92 -11.63 -8.03
CA SER A 98 -14.42 -10.29 -7.71
C SER A 98 -14.41 -9.92 -6.22
N GLU A 99 -13.83 -10.77 -5.38
CA GLU A 99 -13.22 -10.37 -4.11
C GLU A 99 -11.83 -9.73 -4.28
N MET A 100 -11.18 -9.93 -5.43
CA MET A 100 -9.73 -9.81 -5.53
C MET A 100 -9.22 -8.40 -5.18
N ALA A 101 -8.53 -8.34 -4.03
CA ALA A 101 -7.89 -7.20 -3.36
C ALA A 101 -8.78 -6.25 -2.54
N PHE A 102 -10.04 -6.62 -2.28
CA PHE A 102 -10.96 -6.04 -1.29
C PHE A 102 -10.94 -4.52 -1.05
N ARG A 103 -11.38 -3.78 -2.08
CA ARG A 103 -12.28 -2.58 -2.06
C ARG A 103 -11.98 -1.41 -1.11
N LEU A 104 -10.94 -1.45 -0.28
CA LEU A 104 -10.46 -0.39 0.59
C LEU A 104 -8.92 -0.38 0.56
N GLY A 105 -8.39 0.35 -0.40
CA GLY A 105 -7.02 0.85 -0.34
C GLY A 105 -5.90 -0.16 -0.51
N GLU A 106 -6.14 -1.35 -1.05
CA GLU A 106 -5.13 -2.38 -1.33
C GLU A 106 -4.91 -2.67 -2.84
N GLY A 107 -5.36 -1.75 -3.70
CA GLY A 107 -5.12 -1.82 -5.15
C GLY A 107 -5.34 -0.49 -5.86
N ILE A 108 -4.88 -0.40 -7.10
CA ILE A 108 -5.16 0.70 -8.04
C ILE A 108 -5.29 0.20 -9.48
N GLU A 109 -6.18 0.82 -10.25
CA GLU A 109 -6.17 0.80 -11.70
C GLU A 109 -5.47 2.06 -12.23
N PHE A 110 -4.51 1.89 -13.13
CA PHE A 110 -3.68 3.00 -13.60
C PHE A 110 -3.38 2.97 -15.10
N GLU A 111 -2.94 4.10 -15.62
CA GLU A 111 -2.28 4.27 -16.91
C GLU A 111 -0.96 5.01 -16.70
N LEU A 112 -0.03 4.89 -17.64
CA LEU A 112 1.22 5.66 -17.61
C LEU A 112 1.13 6.85 -18.55
N VAL A 113 1.49 8.01 -18.03
CA VAL A 113 1.57 9.26 -18.79
C VAL A 113 2.96 9.89 -18.61
N ASP A 114 3.34 10.78 -19.51
CA ASP A 114 4.60 11.53 -19.38
C ASP A 114 4.46 12.72 -18.43
N ARG A 115 5.51 13.56 -18.35
CA ARG A 115 5.53 14.75 -17.50
C ARG A 115 4.46 15.78 -17.87
N ASP A 116 4.07 15.81 -19.14
CA ASP A 116 3.06 16.71 -19.70
C ASP A 116 1.64 16.10 -19.66
N ASN A 117 1.49 14.96 -18.98
CA ASN A 117 0.27 14.16 -18.88
C ASN A 117 -0.20 13.57 -20.22
N LYS A 118 0.67 13.44 -21.22
CA LYS A 118 0.37 12.72 -22.45
C LYS A 118 0.46 11.22 -22.21
N LEU A 119 -0.51 10.48 -22.74
CA LEU A 119 -0.59 9.03 -22.59
C LEU A 119 0.64 8.33 -23.20
N LEU A 120 1.35 7.55 -22.39
CA LEU A 120 2.45 6.69 -22.81
C LEU A 120 2.01 5.24 -22.97
N CYS A 121 1.30 4.71 -21.97
CA CYS A 121 0.92 3.30 -21.95
C CYS A 121 -0.44 3.14 -21.25
N ASN A 122 -1.48 2.87 -22.04
CA ASN A 122 -2.81 2.52 -21.57
C ASN A 122 -2.92 1.01 -21.27
N ARG A 123 -4.12 0.57 -20.88
CA ARG A 123 -4.42 -0.85 -20.65
C ARG A 123 -3.95 -1.80 -21.76
N LEU A 124 -4.15 -1.43 -23.03
CA LEU A 124 -3.76 -2.28 -24.17
C LEU A 124 -2.24 -2.43 -24.28
N CYS A 125 -1.51 -1.34 -24.02
CA CYS A 125 -0.05 -1.36 -23.96
C CYS A 125 0.45 -2.22 -22.78
N LEU A 126 -0.20 -2.13 -21.62
CA LEU A 126 0.16 -2.88 -20.41
C LEU A 126 -0.08 -4.41 -20.54
N GLN A 127 -0.90 -4.83 -21.50
CA GLN A 127 -1.10 -6.25 -21.85
C GLN A 127 -0.03 -6.82 -22.77
N LYS A 128 0.77 -5.97 -23.42
CA LYS A 128 1.84 -6.44 -24.31
C LYS A 128 3.02 -6.93 -23.50
N ASP A 129 3.71 -7.93 -24.05
CA ASP A 129 5.01 -8.37 -23.55
C ASP A 129 5.98 -7.17 -23.48
N LEU A 130 6.69 -7.04 -22.35
CA LEU A 130 7.69 -6.01 -22.10
C LEU A 130 8.76 -5.95 -23.20
N SER A 131 9.09 -7.09 -23.81
CA SER A 131 10.02 -7.17 -24.93
C SER A 131 9.59 -6.33 -26.14
N LYS A 132 8.27 -6.14 -26.31
CA LYS A 132 7.64 -5.41 -27.43
C LYS A 132 7.43 -3.91 -27.16
N LEU A 133 7.86 -3.40 -26.00
CA LEU A 133 7.74 -2.00 -25.60
C LEU A 133 9.01 -1.18 -25.89
N SER A 134 9.84 -1.58 -26.85
CA SER A 134 11.07 -0.87 -27.23
C SER A 134 10.84 0.59 -27.66
N ALA A 135 9.68 0.88 -28.26
CA ALA A 135 9.29 2.24 -28.66
C ALA A 135 8.85 3.14 -27.48
N LEU A 136 8.71 2.59 -26.28
CA LEU A 136 8.24 3.29 -25.08
C LEU A 136 9.22 3.05 -23.92
N PRO A 137 10.46 3.56 -23.98
CA PRO A 137 11.55 3.20 -23.06
C PRO A 137 11.23 3.54 -21.59
N ASP A 138 10.60 4.67 -21.35
CA ASP A 138 10.22 5.12 -20.01
C ASP A 138 9.11 4.23 -19.40
N ALA A 139 8.11 3.86 -20.19
CA ALA A 139 7.06 2.92 -19.76
C ALA A 139 7.64 1.52 -19.52
N LYS A 140 8.52 1.05 -20.40
CA LYS A 140 9.20 -0.24 -20.26
C LYS A 140 10.04 -0.28 -18.97
N CYS A 141 10.82 0.77 -18.69
CA CYS A 141 11.58 0.92 -17.43
C CYS A 141 10.67 0.72 -16.22
N PHE A 142 9.53 1.42 -16.19
CA PHE A 142 8.61 1.36 -15.06
C PHE A 142 8.05 -0.06 -14.88
N LEU A 143 7.57 -0.67 -15.96
CA LEU A 143 6.92 -1.97 -15.92
C LEU A 143 7.90 -3.10 -15.59
N GLU A 144 9.17 -2.99 -16.00
CA GLU A 144 10.22 -3.92 -15.58
C GLU A 144 10.52 -3.83 -14.08
N LYS A 145 10.52 -2.62 -13.49
CA LYS A 145 10.68 -2.46 -12.04
C LYS A 145 9.50 -3.06 -11.29
N VAL A 146 8.27 -2.81 -11.77
CA VAL A 146 7.04 -3.35 -11.16
C VAL A 146 6.98 -4.87 -11.27
N SER A 147 7.29 -5.46 -12.42
CA SER A 147 7.21 -6.91 -12.63
C SER A 147 8.21 -7.70 -11.79
N LYS A 148 9.38 -7.09 -11.47
CA LYS A 148 10.40 -7.67 -10.59
C LYS A 148 10.09 -7.52 -9.11
N ASN A 149 9.13 -6.66 -8.74
CA ASN A 149 8.78 -6.45 -7.35
C ASN A 149 7.73 -7.49 -6.90
N SER A 150 8.14 -8.36 -5.96
CA SER A 150 7.31 -9.47 -5.47
C SER A 150 6.11 -9.04 -4.62
N ASP A 151 6.08 -7.82 -4.12
CA ASP A 151 5.00 -7.30 -3.27
C ASP A 151 3.78 -6.87 -4.07
N PHE A 152 3.96 -6.66 -5.38
CA PHE A 152 2.88 -6.39 -6.30
C PHE A 152 2.44 -7.67 -7.02
N ARG A 153 1.15 -7.74 -7.27
CA ARG A 153 0.56 -8.63 -8.26
C ARG A 153 -0.16 -7.78 -9.29
N GLN A 154 0.06 -8.10 -10.56
CA GLN A 154 -0.80 -7.64 -11.65
C GLN A 154 -1.92 -8.65 -11.84
N ASP A 155 -3.12 -8.17 -12.13
CA ASP A 155 -4.19 -9.05 -12.58
C ASP A 155 -3.86 -9.62 -13.96
N ALA A 156 -4.04 -10.94 -14.13
CA ALA A 156 -3.69 -11.62 -15.37
C ALA A 156 -4.55 -11.18 -16.57
N ILE A 157 -5.77 -10.72 -16.32
CA ILE A 157 -6.74 -10.28 -17.34
C ILE A 157 -6.67 -8.75 -17.50
N LYS A 158 -6.37 -8.04 -16.41
CA LYS A 158 -6.26 -6.58 -16.33
C LYS A 158 -4.89 -6.17 -15.76
N PRO A 159 -3.80 -6.21 -16.56
CA PRO A 159 -2.45 -5.93 -16.05
C PRO A 159 -2.23 -4.47 -15.65
N ASN A 160 -3.17 -3.59 -15.97
CA ASN A 160 -3.25 -2.22 -15.49
C ASN A 160 -3.85 -2.10 -14.08
N VAL A 161 -4.18 -3.22 -13.44
CA VAL A 161 -4.58 -3.30 -12.04
C VAL A 161 -3.41 -3.85 -11.23
N LEU A 162 -2.89 -3.01 -10.34
CA LEU A 162 -1.87 -3.40 -9.36
C LEU A 162 -2.54 -3.60 -8.01
N ILE A 163 -2.32 -4.77 -7.44
CA ILE A 163 -2.81 -5.14 -6.11
C ILE A 163 -1.63 -5.54 -5.23
N LYS A 164 -1.78 -5.32 -3.93
CA LYS A 164 -0.86 -5.93 -2.96
C LYS A 164 -0.96 -7.44 -3.08
N ARG A 165 0.19 -8.11 -3.22
CA ARG A 165 0.22 -9.57 -3.16
C ARG A 165 -0.10 -9.97 -1.71
N PRO A 166 -1.12 -10.81 -1.47
CA PRO A 166 -1.33 -11.37 -0.14
C PRO A 166 -0.09 -12.19 0.25
N GLN A 167 0.32 -12.15 1.51
CA GLN A 167 1.33 -13.08 1.99
C GLN A 167 0.82 -14.50 1.69
N LEU A 168 1.63 -15.32 1.01
CA LEU A 168 1.25 -16.68 0.67
C LEU A 168 0.67 -17.35 1.92
N ASN A 169 -0.54 -17.90 1.79
CA ASN A 169 -1.26 -18.69 2.80
C ASN A 169 -2.25 -17.96 3.73
N GLU A 170 -2.73 -16.74 3.43
CA GLU A 170 -3.92 -16.25 4.13
C GLU A 170 -5.20 -16.91 3.59
N PRO A 171 -5.94 -17.68 4.40
CA PRO A 171 -7.21 -18.29 3.97
C PRO A 171 -8.23 -17.23 3.57
N LEU A 172 -9.13 -17.56 2.65
CA LEU A 172 -10.18 -16.66 2.19
C LEU A 172 -10.99 -16.05 3.35
N SER A 173 -11.35 -16.87 4.33
CA SER A 173 -12.07 -16.44 5.54
C SER A 173 -11.33 -15.38 6.36
N LYS A 174 -9.99 -15.39 6.35
CA LYS A 174 -9.17 -14.38 7.03
C LYS A 174 -9.18 -13.05 6.27
N LEU A 175 -9.23 -13.10 4.94
CA LEU A 175 -9.34 -11.91 4.08
C LEU A 175 -10.73 -11.27 4.24
N GLU A 176 -11.80 -12.07 4.26
CA GLU A 176 -13.16 -11.61 4.50
C GLU A 176 -13.30 -10.94 5.88
N SER A 177 -12.72 -11.56 6.93
CA SER A 177 -12.72 -11.00 8.28
C SER A 177 -11.99 -9.66 8.36
N LYS A 178 -10.81 -9.54 7.73
CA LYS A 178 -10.07 -8.26 7.64
C LYS A 178 -10.87 -7.18 6.91
N ARG A 179 -11.55 -7.53 5.81
CA ARG A 179 -12.41 -6.60 5.08
C ARG A 179 -13.51 -6.07 5.99
N LYS A 180 -14.21 -6.96 6.70
CA LYS A 180 -15.28 -6.60 7.62
C LYS A 180 -14.78 -5.69 8.74
N ASP A 181 -13.64 -6.01 9.34
CA ASP A 181 -13.02 -5.18 10.39
C ASP A 181 -12.65 -3.78 9.90
N ILE A 182 -12.04 -3.64 8.72
CA ILE A 182 -11.71 -2.33 8.15
C ILE A 182 -12.98 -1.52 7.86
N GLN A 183 -14.00 -2.15 7.27
CA GLN A 183 -15.28 -1.49 6.98
C GLN A 183 -15.97 -1.03 8.26
N GLU A 184 -16.00 -1.87 9.30
CA GLU A 184 -16.58 -1.51 10.60
C GLU A 184 -15.81 -0.36 11.27
N LYS A 185 -14.47 -0.40 11.26
CA LYS A 185 -13.63 0.68 11.78
C LYS A 185 -13.89 2.00 11.07
N CYS A 186 -13.99 1.97 9.75
CA CYS A 186 -14.22 3.19 8.96
C CYS A 186 -15.67 3.70 9.06
N ALA A 187 -16.67 2.82 9.23
CA ALA A 187 -18.07 3.21 9.38
C ALA A 187 -18.40 3.86 10.74
N LYS A 188 -17.66 3.49 11.80
CA LYS A 188 -17.83 4.06 13.15
C LYS A 188 -17.29 5.48 13.28
N ILE A 189 -16.44 5.89 12.35
CA ILE A 189 -15.93 7.25 12.28
C ILE A 189 -17.00 8.05 11.56
N LYS A 190 -17.84 8.75 12.33
CA LYS A 190 -18.60 9.86 11.77
C LYS A 190 -17.58 10.77 11.09
N ILE A 191 -17.70 10.90 9.78
CA ILE A 191 -16.97 11.90 9.03
C ILE A 191 -17.58 13.21 9.52
N ASP A 192 -16.97 13.82 10.53
CA ASP A 192 -17.18 15.23 10.82
C ASP A 192 -16.58 15.96 9.60
N ALA A 193 -17.47 16.19 8.63
CA ALA A 193 -17.21 16.94 7.41
C ALA A 193 -17.10 18.44 7.71
#